data_AF-A0A7C4JW74-F1
#
_entry.id   AF-A0A7C4JW74-F1
#
_cell.length_a   1.000
_cell.length_b   1.000
_cell.length_c   1.000
_cell.angle_alpha   90.00
_cell.angle_beta   90.00
_cell.angle_gamma   90.00
#
_symmetry.space_group_name_H-M   'P 1'
#
loop_
_entity.id
_entity.type
_entity.pdbx_description
1 polymer ?
#
loop_
_entity_poly.entity_id
_entity_poly.type
_entity_poly.pdbx_seq_one_letter_code
_entity_poly.pdbx_strand_id
1 'polypeptide(L)'
;MCGSGTIVVEAALMAANIPPQSKRPSFGFFHWRHFDRQLWGSVKSKADARAQKPFFPIYAFDKDSRARNATAINLLSAGLEHYISVQKMPFEKLMPPQPAGMLITNPPYDERLRTDDIALFYKTIGDQLKKRWTGWTAWLISSHREALKHLGLHPSQKVTLYNGALECAFQKFELYEGSKRSTSSKEPPAETESR
;
A
#
# COMPACT_ATOMS: atom_id res chain seq x y z
N MET A 1 9.47 0.61 -3.59
CA MET A 1 9.91 -0.67 -3.00
C MET A 1 8.75 -1.64 -3.12
N CYS A 2 8.52 -2.18 -4.32
CA CYS A 2 7.41 -3.09 -4.56
C CYS A 2 7.79 -4.55 -4.30
N GLY A 3 9.08 -4.90 -4.21
CA GLY A 3 9.52 -6.27 -3.95
C GLY A 3 9.01 -7.23 -5.02
N SER A 4 8.35 -8.31 -4.61
CA SER A 4 7.66 -9.25 -5.50
C SER A 4 6.36 -8.71 -6.10
N GLY A 5 5.89 -7.53 -5.68
CA GLY A 5 4.69 -6.90 -6.22
C GLY A 5 3.39 -7.34 -5.57
N THR A 6 3.41 -8.05 -4.43
CA THR A 6 2.18 -8.54 -3.78
C THR A 6 1.15 -7.44 -3.51
N ILE A 7 1.56 -6.34 -2.85
CA ILE A 7 0.64 -5.20 -2.59
C ILE A 7 0.04 -4.65 -3.89
N VAL A 8 0.84 -4.61 -4.96
CA VAL A 8 0.45 -4.07 -6.27
C VAL A 8 -0.56 -4.98 -6.95
N VAL A 9 -0.30 -6.30 -6.97
CA VAL A 9 -1.20 -7.31 -7.54
C VAL A 9 -2.52 -7.31 -6.80
N GLU A 10 -2.50 -7.36 -5.47
CA GLU A 10 -3.73 -7.36 -4.65
C GLU A 10 -4.54 -6.07 -4.84
N ALA A 11 -3.88 -4.90 -4.85
CA ALA A 11 -4.56 -3.63 -5.13
C ALA A 11 -5.25 -3.63 -6.50
N ALA A 12 -4.60 -4.20 -7.52
CA ALA A 12 -5.17 -4.30 -8.85
C ALA A 12 -6.33 -5.30 -8.93
N LEU A 13 -6.24 -6.45 -8.26
CA LEU A 13 -7.34 -7.41 -8.17
C LEU A 13 -8.56 -6.77 -7.48
N MET A 14 -8.34 -6.05 -6.38
CA MET A 14 -9.39 -5.32 -5.67
C MET A 14 -10.01 -4.22 -6.55
N ALA A 15 -9.19 -3.40 -7.22
CA ALA A 15 -9.69 -2.34 -8.11
C ALA A 15 -10.45 -2.87 -9.33
N ALA A 16 -10.01 -4.02 -9.86
CA ALA A 16 -10.68 -4.73 -10.95
C ALA A 16 -11.87 -5.57 -10.47
N ASN A 17 -12.16 -5.62 -9.16
CA ASN A 17 -13.19 -6.48 -8.57
C ASN A 17 -13.05 -7.95 -9.00
N ILE A 18 -11.81 -8.40 -9.20
CA ILE A 18 -11.49 -9.79 -9.53
C ILE A 18 -11.48 -10.58 -8.22
N PRO A 19 -12.27 -11.66 -8.11
CA PRO A 19 -12.32 -12.43 -6.88
C PRO A 19 -10.95 -13.06 -6.59
N PRO A 20 -10.56 -13.15 -5.30
CA PRO A 20 -9.34 -13.85 -4.92
C PRO A 20 -9.43 -15.31 -5.36
N GLN A 21 -8.29 -15.92 -5.68
CA GLN A 21 -8.21 -17.32 -6.12
C GLN A 21 -9.00 -17.62 -7.42
N SER A 22 -9.35 -16.61 -8.23
CA SER A 22 -10.09 -16.77 -9.49
C SER A 22 -9.43 -17.74 -10.48
N LYS A 23 -8.09 -17.78 -10.47
CA LYS A 23 -7.27 -18.68 -11.30
C LYS A 23 -6.88 -19.99 -10.60
N ARG A 24 -7.34 -20.22 -9.37
CA ARG A 24 -6.99 -21.45 -8.63
C ARG A 24 -7.67 -22.65 -9.29
N PRO A 25 -6.90 -23.69 -9.68
CA PRO A 25 -7.45 -24.82 -10.44
C PRO A 25 -8.34 -25.73 -9.60
N SER A 26 -8.06 -25.84 -8.30
CA SER A 26 -8.80 -26.72 -7.39
C SER A 26 -8.83 -26.21 -5.95
N PHE A 27 -9.91 -26.54 -5.26
CA PHE A 27 -10.06 -26.32 -3.83
C PHE A 27 -10.26 -27.67 -3.11
N GLY A 28 -9.91 -27.72 -1.82
CA GLY A 28 -10.04 -28.95 -1.02
C GLY A 28 -11.47 -29.51 -1.03
N PHE A 29 -12.48 -28.63 -0.99
CA PHE A 29 -13.89 -29.01 -0.98
C PHE A 29 -14.39 -29.68 -2.27
N PHE A 30 -13.62 -29.66 -3.37
CA PHE A 30 -13.97 -30.39 -4.60
C PHE A 30 -13.97 -31.90 -4.40
N HIS A 31 -13.29 -32.40 -3.37
CA HIS A 31 -13.17 -33.84 -3.07
C HIS A 31 -14.18 -34.32 -2.01
N TRP A 32 -15.07 -33.44 -1.53
CA TRP A 32 -16.08 -33.82 -0.55
C TRP A 32 -17.17 -34.67 -1.21
N ARG A 33 -17.66 -35.69 -0.48
CA ARG A 33 -18.72 -36.60 -0.96
C ARG A 33 -19.98 -35.85 -1.44
N HIS A 34 -20.27 -34.70 -0.85
CA HIS A 34 -21.44 -33.87 -1.14
C HIS A 34 -21.09 -32.61 -1.92
N PHE A 35 -19.97 -32.58 -2.65
CA PHE A 35 -19.61 -31.44 -3.48
C PHE A 35 -20.64 -31.22 -4.59
N ASP A 36 -21.29 -30.06 -4.58
CA ASP A 36 -22.22 -29.65 -5.61
C ASP A 36 -21.50 -28.84 -6.70
N ARG A 37 -21.25 -29.50 -7.83
CA ARG A 37 -20.58 -28.91 -8.98
C ARG A 37 -21.40 -27.81 -9.66
N GLN A 38 -22.73 -27.93 -9.66
CA GLN A 38 -23.62 -26.95 -10.30
C GLN A 38 -23.69 -25.67 -9.48
N LEU A 39 -23.82 -25.82 -8.15
CA LEU A 39 -23.75 -24.69 -7.22
C LEU A 39 -22.41 -23.96 -7.34
N TRP A 40 -21.29 -24.70 -7.34
CA TRP A 40 -19.96 -24.11 -7.53
C TRP A 40 -19.85 -23.33 -8.85
N GLY A 41 -20.31 -23.91 -9.96
CA GLY A 41 -20.34 -23.23 -11.25
C GLY A 41 -21.13 -21.91 -11.18
N SER A 42 -22.29 -21.94 -10.54
CA SER A 42 -23.14 -20.77 -10.35
C SER A 42 -22.47 -19.67 -9.51
N VAL A 43 -21.78 -20.05 -8.43
CA VAL A 43 -21.03 -19.13 -7.57
C VAL A 43 -19.85 -18.52 -8.35
N LYS A 44 -19.06 -19.35 -9.03
CA LYS A 44 -17.90 -18.90 -9.81
C LYS A 44 -18.32 -17.94 -10.91
N SER A 45 -19.32 -18.29 -11.73
CA SER A 45 -19.81 -17.42 -12.81
C SER A 45 -20.34 -16.09 -12.28
N LYS A 46 -21.08 -16.09 -11.16
CA LYS A 46 -21.55 -14.84 -10.52
C LYS A 46 -20.43 -13.98 -9.97
N ALA A 47 -19.31 -14.57 -9.54
CA ALA A 47 -18.15 -13.84 -9.03
C ALA A 47 -17.31 -13.26 -10.19
N ASP A 48 -17.03 -14.07 -11.21
CA ASP A 48 -16.27 -13.66 -12.40
C ASP A 48 -16.97 -12.52 -13.16
N ALA A 49 -18.31 -12.55 -13.22
CA ALA A 49 -19.11 -11.50 -13.88
C ALA A 49 -18.99 -10.11 -13.25
N ARG A 50 -18.41 -10.00 -12.04
CA ARG A 50 -18.19 -8.72 -11.36
C ARG A 50 -16.86 -8.06 -11.74
N ALA A 51 -15.98 -8.79 -12.43
CA ALA A 51 -14.68 -8.28 -12.83
C ALA A 51 -14.85 -7.12 -13.84
N GLN A 52 -14.03 -6.09 -13.67
CA GLN A 52 -14.04 -4.86 -14.45
C GLN A 52 -12.61 -4.37 -14.67
N LYS A 53 -12.43 -3.44 -15.61
CA LYS A 53 -11.12 -2.79 -15.77
C LYS A 53 -10.85 -1.86 -14.58
N PRO A 54 -9.64 -1.85 -14.01
CA PRO A 54 -9.25 -0.83 -13.03
C PRO A 54 -9.47 0.58 -13.61
N PHE A 55 -10.11 1.45 -12.83
CA PHE A 55 -10.42 2.82 -13.24
C PHE A 55 -9.26 3.81 -13.06
N PHE A 56 -8.21 3.41 -12.35
CA PHE A 56 -7.07 4.27 -12.01
C PHE A 56 -5.75 3.60 -12.34
N PRO A 57 -4.73 4.37 -12.74
CA PRO A 57 -3.41 3.82 -13.00
C PRO A 57 -2.75 3.36 -11.69
N ILE A 58 -2.15 2.17 -11.72
CA ILE A 58 -1.34 1.64 -10.62
C ILE A 58 0.13 1.63 -11.06
N TYR A 59 1.01 2.07 -10.16
CA TYR A 59 2.44 2.16 -10.42
C TYR A 59 3.22 1.36 -9.40
N ALA A 60 4.27 0.69 -9.85
CA ALA A 60 5.16 -0.11 -9.03
C ALA A 60 6.62 0.23 -9.33
N PHE A 61 7.40 0.47 -8.27
CA PHE A 61 8.79 0.86 -8.38
C PHE A 61 9.67 0.07 -7.43
N ASP A 62 10.81 -0.41 -7.93
CA ASP A 62 11.87 -0.97 -7.08
C ASP A 62 13.26 -0.61 -7.59
N LYS A 63 14.23 -0.50 -6.69
CA LYS A 63 15.64 -0.28 -7.08
C LYS A 63 16.29 -1.55 -7.61
N ASP A 64 15.86 -2.71 -7.11
CA ASP A 64 16.40 -4.01 -7.52
C ASP A 64 15.70 -4.50 -8.79
N SER A 65 16.49 -4.80 -9.82
CA SER A 65 15.98 -5.38 -11.07
C SER A 65 15.32 -6.74 -10.86
N ARG A 66 15.77 -7.54 -9.88
CA ARG A 66 15.17 -8.83 -9.54
C ARG A 66 13.75 -8.65 -9.01
N ALA A 67 13.54 -7.69 -8.10
CA ALA A 67 12.23 -7.33 -7.58
C ALA A 67 11.31 -6.82 -8.70
N ARG A 68 11.80 -5.89 -9.54
CA ARG A 68 11.05 -5.40 -10.69
C ARG A 68 10.64 -6.52 -11.64
N ASN A 69 11.55 -7.45 -11.95
CA ASN A 69 11.26 -8.60 -12.82
C ASN A 69 10.23 -9.56 -12.18
N ALA A 70 10.39 -9.87 -10.89
CA ALA A 70 9.44 -10.70 -10.16
C ALA A 70 8.04 -10.09 -10.15
N THR A 71 7.93 -8.77 -9.93
CA THR A 71 6.66 -8.04 -10.01
C THR A 71 6.04 -8.18 -11.40
N ALA A 72 6.81 -8.00 -12.48
CA ALA A 72 6.29 -8.13 -13.84
C ALA A 72 5.79 -9.55 -14.15
N ILE A 73 6.51 -10.58 -13.72
CA ILE A 73 6.10 -11.99 -13.88
C ILE A 73 4.81 -12.29 -13.10
N ASN A 74 4.70 -11.77 -11.88
CA ASN A 74 3.50 -11.97 -11.06
C ASN A 74 2.28 -11.28 -11.65
N LEU A 75 2.46 -10.09 -12.25
CA LEU A 75 1.39 -9.38 -12.94
C LEU A 75 0.92 -10.13 -14.19
N LEU A 76 1.86 -10.64 -14.99
CA LEU A 76 1.53 -11.47 -16.16
C LEU A 76 0.76 -12.72 -15.73
N SER A 77 1.21 -13.40 -14.67
CA SER A 77 0.52 -14.57 -14.12
C SER A 77 -0.90 -14.22 -13.63
N ALA A 78 -1.09 -13.02 -13.09
CA ALA A 78 -2.39 -12.49 -12.68
C ALA A 78 -3.24 -11.95 -13.84
N GLY A 79 -2.68 -11.72 -15.03
CA GLY A 79 -3.37 -11.10 -16.17
C GLY A 79 -3.60 -9.60 -15.98
N LEU A 80 -2.68 -8.93 -15.29
CA LEU A 80 -2.77 -7.52 -14.88
C LEU A 80 -1.67 -6.64 -15.50
N GLU A 81 -0.80 -7.21 -16.33
CA GLU A 81 0.37 -6.57 -16.92
C GLU A 81 0.05 -5.31 -17.73
N HIS A 82 -1.15 -5.20 -18.29
CA HIS A 82 -1.58 -4.04 -19.08
C HIS A 82 -2.14 -2.90 -18.23
N TYR A 83 -2.43 -3.12 -16.94
CA TYR A 83 -3.03 -2.11 -16.07
C TYR A 83 -2.01 -1.42 -15.15
N ILE A 84 -0.79 -1.96 -15.06
CA ILE A 84 0.19 -1.55 -14.06
C ILE A 84 1.53 -1.23 -14.72
N SER A 85 2.04 -0.02 -14.44
CA SER A 85 3.39 0.37 -14.85
C SER A 85 4.41 -0.09 -13.81
N VAL A 86 5.33 -0.96 -14.19
CA VAL A 86 6.43 -1.41 -13.33
C VAL A 86 7.76 -0.84 -13.83
N GLN A 87 8.47 -0.11 -12.98
CA GLN A 87 9.73 0.54 -13.36
C GLN A 87 10.85 0.29 -12.34
N LYS A 88 12.09 0.20 -12.83
CA LYS A 88 13.28 0.15 -11.97
C LYS A 88 13.64 1.57 -11.57
N MET A 89 13.34 1.96 -10.33
CA MET A 89 13.65 3.28 -9.82
C MET A 89 13.84 3.27 -8.29
N PRO A 90 14.94 3.85 -7.78
CA PRO A 90 15.13 4.02 -6.35
C PRO A 90 14.13 5.05 -5.78
N PHE A 91 13.71 4.85 -4.53
CA PHE A 91 12.67 5.66 -3.89
C PHE A 91 13.04 7.15 -3.84
N GLU A 92 14.32 7.43 -3.64
CA GLU A 92 14.91 8.76 -3.53
C GLU A 92 14.77 9.59 -4.82
N LYS A 93 14.57 8.92 -5.96
CA LYS A 93 14.39 9.56 -7.27
C LYS A 93 12.94 9.58 -7.73
N LEU A 94 12.01 9.00 -6.96
CA LEU A 94 10.61 9.00 -7.33
C LEU A 94 10.02 10.41 -7.26
N MET A 95 9.13 10.67 -8.20
CA MET A 95 8.21 11.78 -8.22
C MET A 95 6.78 11.22 -8.24
N PRO A 96 5.81 11.90 -7.60
CA PRO A 96 4.42 11.47 -7.68
C PRO A 96 3.97 11.50 -9.16
N PRO A 97 3.37 10.42 -9.68
CA PRO A 97 2.91 10.38 -11.07
C PRO A 97 1.64 11.21 -11.32
N GLN A 98 0.98 11.68 -10.26
CA GLN A 98 -0.28 12.44 -10.28
C GLN A 98 -0.28 13.48 -9.15
N PRO A 99 -1.13 14.54 -9.21
CA PRO A 99 -1.20 15.55 -8.15
C PRO A 99 -1.61 15.01 -6.79
N ALA A 100 -2.43 13.96 -6.76
CA ALA A 100 -2.90 13.30 -5.55
C ALA A 100 -3.03 11.79 -5.76
N GLY A 101 -2.97 11.03 -4.67
CA GLY A 101 -3.07 9.59 -4.73
C GLY A 101 -2.67 8.92 -3.42
N MET A 102 -2.46 7.60 -3.49
CA MET A 102 -2.04 6.79 -2.35
C MET A 102 -0.71 6.09 -2.65
N LEU A 103 0.25 6.25 -1.75
CA LEU A 103 1.51 5.51 -1.74
C LEU A 103 1.45 4.47 -0.65
N ILE A 104 1.61 3.19 -0.98
CA ILE A 104 1.74 2.11 0.01
C ILE A 104 3.10 1.45 -0.20
N THR A 105 3.84 1.23 0.89
CA THR A 105 5.12 0.53 0.79
C THR A 105 5.45 -0.27 2.06
N ASN A 106 6.23 -1.33 1.86
CA ASN A 106 6.82 -2.14 2.92
C ASN A 106 8.35 -1.98 2.82
N PRO A 107 8.94 -0.90 3.39
CA PRO A 107 10.38 -0.69 3.33
C PRO A 107 11.13 -1.82 4.04
N PRO A 108 12.40 -2.06 3.69
CA PRO A 108 13.23 -3.00 4.42
C PRO A 108 13.30 -2.64 5.91
N TYR A 109 13.08 -3.64 6.76
CA TYR A 109 13.14 -3.55 8.22
C TYR A 109 14.14 -4.56 8.82
N ASP A 110 14.89 -5.27 7.97
CA ASP A 110 15.81 -6.36 8.31
C ASP A 110 16.99 -5.91 9.20
N GLU A 111 17.26 -6.68 10.26
CA GLU A 111 18.39 -6.59 11.18
C GLU A 111 19.77 -6.75 10.51
N ARG A 112 19.83 -7.25 9.26
CA ARG A 112 21.07 -7.38 8.46
C ARG A 112 21.52 -6.07 7.83
N LEU A 113 20.67 -5.04 7.79
CA LEU A 113 21.12 -3.67 7.50
C LEU A 113 21.74 -3.09 8.78
N ARG A 114 22.88 -2.42 8.66
CA ARG A 114 23.49 -1.73 9.83
C ARG A 114 22.49 -0.71 10.38
N THR A 115 22.40 -0.59 11.70
CA THR A 115 21.43 0.28 12.39
C THR A 115 21.53 1.75 11.97
N ASP A 116 22.74 2.25 11.67
CA ASP A 116 22.92 3.62 11.18
C ASP A 116 22.38 3.81 9.75
N ASP A 117 22.52 2.77 8.91
CA ASP A 117 22.03 2.79 7.52
C ASP A 117 20.50 2.76 7.48
N ILE A 118 19.85 2.03 8.40
CA ILE A 118 18.38 1.96 8.43
C ILE A 118 17.76 3.26 8.93
N ALA A 119 18.34 3.90 9.95
CA ALA A 119 17.86 5.19 10.45
C ALA A 119 17.97 6.28 9.37
N LEU A 120 19.12 6.36 8.67
CA LEU A 120 19.32 7.29 7.56
C LEU A 120 18.37 7.00 6.38
N PHE A 121 18.10 5.73 6.10
CA PHE A 121 17.19 5.32 5.05
C PHE A 121 15.75 5.77 5.35
N TYR A 122 15.25 5.54 6.56
CA TYR A 122 13.91 6.01 6.96
C TYR A 122 13.82 7.53 7.02
N LYS A 123 14.89 8.22 7.45
CA LYS A 123 14.97 9.68 7.33
C LYS A 123 14.84 10.14 5.89
N THR A 124 15.55 9.50 4.97
CA THR A 124 15.47 9.78 3.54
C THR A 124 14.06 9.57 3.01
N ILE A 125 13.38 8.50 3.42
CA ILE A 125 11.97 8.26 3.05
C ILE A 125 11.10 9.44 3.49
N GLY A 126 11.17 9.81 4.77
CA GLY A 126 10.42 10.92 5.33
C GLY A 126 10.69 12.25 4.63
N ASP A 127 11.96 12.55 4.37
CA ASP A 127 12.37 13.77 3.66
C ASP A 127 11.83 13.83 2.23
N GLN A 128 11.78 12.70 1.51
CA GLN A 128 11.18 12.64 0.17
C GLN A 128 9.66 12.80 0.22
N LEU A 129 8.98 12.15 1.16
CA LEU A 129 7.53 12.28 1.34
C LEU A 129 7.12 13.74 1.59
N LYS A 130 7.82 14.45 2.49
CA LYS A 130 7.59 15.87 2.77
C LYS A 130 7.86 16.78 1.58
N LYS A 131 8.91 16.50 0.80
CA LYS A 131 9.36 17.40 -0.28
C LYS A 131 8.60 17.23 -1.58
N ARG A 132 8.17 16.01 -1.90
CA ARG A 132 7.69 15.66 -3.25
C ARG A 132 6.28 15.10 -3.30
N TRP A 133 5.74 14.62 -2.18
CA TRP A 133 4.47 13.89 -2.17
C TRP A 133 3.34 14.66 -1.48
N THR A 134 3.42 15.99 -1.45
CA THR A 134 2.30 16.84 -1.03
C THR A 134 1.03 16.49 -1.82
N GLY A 135 -0.12 16.42 -1.14
CA GLY A 135 -1.41 16.04 -1.71
C GLY A 135 -1.68 14.53 -1.71
N TRP A 136 -0.71 13.71 -1.26
CA TRP A 136 -0.85 12.26 -1.20
C TRP A 136 -1.10 11.74 0.22
N THR A 137 -1.69 10.55 0.30
CA THR A 137 -1.69 9.75 1.53
C THR A 137 -0.62 8.66 1.40
N ALA A 138 0.28 8.55 2.39
CA ALA A 138 1.28 7.49 2.45
C ALA A 138 0.96 6.48 3.55
N TRP A 139 1.19 5.21 3.26
CA TRP A 139 1.06 4.10 4.18
C TRP A 139 2.33 3.25 4.19
N LEU A 140 2.94 3.09 5.37
CA LEU A 140 4.19 2.35 5.54
C LEU A 140 4.01 1.19 6.52
N ILE A 141 4.47 0.00 6.14
CA ILE A 141 4.54 -1.20 7.00
C ILE A 141 5.98 -1.37 7.47
N SER A 142 6.23 -1.52 8.78
CA SER A 142 7.55 -1.89 9.30
C SER A 142 7.46 -2.53 10.68
N SER A 143 8.31 -3.52 10.96
CA SER A 143 8.52 -4.06 12.33
C SER A 143 9.54 -3.24 13.13
N HIS A 144 10.33 -2.37 12.49
CA HIS A 144 11.40 -1.63 13.14
C HIS A 144 10.88 -0.31 13.74
N ARG A 145 10.39 -0.37 14.98
CA ARG A 145 9.78 0.77 15.68
C ARG A 145 10.68 2.00 15.81
N GLU A 146 11.98 1.82 16.06
CA GLU A 146 12.93 2.93 16.14
C GLU A 146 13.14 3.62 14.79
N ALA A 147 13.31 2.86 13.69
CA ALA A 147 13.46 3.41 12.34
C ALA A 147 12.27 4.29 11.92
N LEU A 148 11.04 3.91 12.31
CA LEU A 148 9.84 4.72 12.05
C LEU A 148 9.90 6.12 12.68
N LYS A 149 10.60 6.31 13.82
CA LYS A 149 10.77 7.63 14.43
C LYS A 149 11.59 8.58 13.55
N HIS A 150 12.45 8.04 12.69
CA HIS A 150 13.29 8.84 11.80
C HIS A 150 12.55 9.39 10.57
N LEU A 151 11.31 8.95 10.29
CA LEU A 151 10.48 9.52 9.21
C LEU A 151 10.23 11.02 9.40
N GLY A 152 10.23 11.52 10.63
CA GLY A 152 9.95 12.93 10.92
C GLY A 152 8.56 13.37 10.47
N LEU A 153 7.60 12.44 10.43
CA LEU A 153 6.20 12.64 10.09
C LEU A 153 5.33 12.11 11.23
N HIS A 154 4.27 12.83 11.58
CA HIS A 154 3.30 12.35 12.56
C HIS A 154 2.25 11.48 11.85
N PRO A 155 2.09 10.21 12.25
CA PRO A 155 1.07 9.36 11.64
C PRO A 155 -0.33 9.80 12.03
N SER A 156 -1.26 9.83 11.07
CA SER A 156 -2.68 10.11 11.29
C SER A 156 -3.43 8.87 11.78
N GLN A 157 -2.92 7.68 11.48
CA GLN A 157 -3.47 6.41 11.91
C GLN A 157 -2.34 5.39 12.10
N LYS A 158 -2.51 4.49 13.07
CA LYS A 158 -1.62 3.35 13.31
C LYS A 158 -2.46 2.09 13.45
N VAL A 159 -2.06 1.03 12.76
CA VAL A 159 -2.66 -0.30 12.86
C VAL A 159 -1.54 -1.29 13.15
N THR A 160 -1.71 -2.13 14.16
CA THR A 160 -0.78 -3.24 14.42
C THR A 160 -1.15 -4.42 13.52
N LEU A 161 -0.16 -4.92 12.77
CA LEU A 161 -0.26 -6.09 11.91
C LEU A 161 0.78 -7.12 12.33
N TYR A 162 0.65 -8.35 11.83
CA TYR A 162 1.62 -9.41 12.04
C TYR A 162 2.09 -9.96 10.70
N ASN A 163 3.41 -9.93 10.46
CA ASN A 163 4.03 -10.62 9.33
C ASN A 163 4.66 -11.92 9.83
N GLY A 164 3.86 -12.98 9.86
CA GLY A 164 4.20 -14.20 10.61
C GLY A 164 4.24 -13.92 12.11
N ALA A 165 5.34 -14.25 12.77
CA ALA A 165 5.54 -13.96 14.19
C ALA A 165 6.00 -12.50 14.47
N LEU A 166 6.35 -11.74 13.43
CA LEU A 166 6.83 -10.37 13.58
C LEU A 166 5.67 -9.39 13.73
N GLU A 167 5.65 -8.67 14.84
CA GLU A 167 4.75 -7.54 15.02
C GLU A 167 5.21 -6.35 14.17
N CYS A 168 4.31 -5.83 13.32
CA CYS A 168 4.55 -4.71 12.42
C CYS A 168 3.59 -3.55 12.73
N ALA A 169 4.09 -2.33 12.61
CA ALA A 169 3.24 -1.15 12.58
C ALA A 169 2.92 -0.78 11.12
N PHE A 170 1.64 -0.58 10.83
CA PHE A 170 1.14 0.00 9.59
C PHE A 170 0.66 1.43 9.86
N GLN A 171 1.42 2.40 9.37
CA GLN A 171 1.23 3.81 9.71
C GLN A 171 0.77 4.61 8.49
N LYS A 172 -0.32 5.36 8.66
CA LYS A 172 -0.85 6.31 7.69
C LYS A 172 -0.26 7.70 7.94
N PHE A 173 0.07 8.41 6.88
CA PHE A 173 0.51 9.80 6.90
C PHE A 173 -0.28 10.59 5.87
N GLU A 174 -0.91 11.68 6.30
CA GLU A 174 -1.45 12.68 5.38
C GLU A 174 -0.34 13.67 5.03
N LEU A 175 -0.06 13.85 3.73
CA LEU A 175 1.00 14.73 3.24
C LEU A 175 0.36 15.99 2.68
N TYR A 176 0.47 17.10 3.41
CA TYR A 176 -0.10 18.39 3.03
C TYR A 176 0.97 19.48 3.17
N GLU A 177 0.72 20.62 2.53
CA GLU A 177 1.55 21.80 2.68
C GLU A 177 1.39 22.41 4.09
N GLY A 178 2.51 22.66 4.76
CA GLY A 178 2.55 23.27 6.09
C GLY A 178 2.59 22.28 7.27
N SER A 179 2.53 22.82 8.49
CA SER A 179 2.57 22.06 9.75
C SER A 179 1.19 22.05 10.40
N LYS A 180 0.73 20.90 10.91
CA LYS A 180 -0.50 20.78 11.75
C LYS A 180 -0.40 21.48 13.12
N ARG A 181 0.49 22.46 13.30
CA ARG A 181 0.51 23.27 14.53
C ARG A 181 -0.65 24.27 14.48
N SER A 182 -1.69 23.93 15.25
CA SER A 182 -2.82 24.73 15.71
C SER A 182 -3.76 25.34 14.66
N THR A 183 -4.81 24.60 14.34
CA THR A 183 -6.14 25.16 14.10
C THR A 183 -7.11 24.69 15.19
N SER A 184 -6.78 24.98 16.45
CA SER A 184 -7.81 25.11 17.48
C SER A 184 -8.20 26.59 17.51
N SER A 185 -9.07 27.00 16.61
CA SER A 185 -9.72 28.31 16.69
C SER A 185 -10.44 28.38 18.04
N LYS A 186 -9.93 29.23 18.94
CA LYS A 186 -10.67 29.68 20.11
C LYS A 186 -11.94 30.36 19.60
N GLU A 187 -13.10 29.80 19.91
CA GLU A 187 -14.36 30.54 19.82
C GLU A 187 -14.25 31.78 20.73
N PRO A 188 -14.61 32.98 20.25
CA PRO A 188 -14.76 34.14 21.12
C PRO A 188 -15.94 33.91 22.08
N PRO A 189 -15.91 34.48 23.31
CA PRO A 189 -17.02 34.35 24.24
C PRO A 189 -18.27 35.01 23.67
N ALA A 190 -19.43 34.37 23.85
CA ALA A 190 -20.73 34.92 23.51
C ALA A 190 -20.98 36.22 24.29
N GLU A 191 -21.16 37.33 23.58
CA GLU A 191 -21.68 38.57 24.15
C GLU A 191 -23.09 38.31 24.66
N THR A 192 -23.27 38.49 25.97
CA THR A 192 -24.57 38.44 26.63
C THR A 192 -25.16 39.84 26.56
N GLU A 193 -26.02 40.12 25.58
CA GLU A 193 -26.82 41.34 25.62
C GLU A 193 -28.02 41.13 26.54
N SER A 194 -27.89 41.70 27.74
CA SER A 194 -28.99 42.02 28.62
C SER A 194 -29.51 43.43 28.30
N ARG A 195 -30.72 43.54 27.75
CA ARG A 195 -31.82 44.46 28.12
C ARG A 195 -32.75 44.73 26.94
#